data_AF-A0A7S0SR07-F1
#
_entry.id   AF-A0A7S0SR07-F1
#
_cell.length_a   1.000
_cell.length_b   1.000
_cell.length_c   1.000
_cell.angle_alpha   90.00
_cell.angle_beta   90.00
_cell.angle_gamma   90.00
#
_symmetry.space_group_name_H-M   'P 1'
#
loop_
_entity.id
_entity.type
_entity.pdbx_description
1 polymer ?
#
loop_
_entity_poly.entity_id
_entity_poly.type
_entity_poly.pdbx_seq_one_letter_code
_entity_poly.pdbx_strand_id
1 'polypeptide(L)'
;MEEFQEIMNTNLGIKLTEVELQGLLNRYQPDKDNNNQLNSDKILNDIKDHINKAQLELRNYNPSDEIAEKDLSYKDILSLILNKISFKAANFKGDNQYQKAFIILGNNRAAELTPSELKAALQYRLALKLNDHNIDVLFRHLDHKKTGLIKIRKLVNEIIKCDPTVFHVSLEMNTSNETINETKQKISKTFEVTTRSYINPTAYVDYKNNVKNLDAPDPSTCVSYTVDRLEESIREKVIEKAINGKTMLQSLVHLFGDDRESRIQQRVTLNQIKYTIWKRFQFRVKESDILALYNKYDPNNIGYIPFERFAHGVIKMRSINEPLIDDYTEAKHDTSFGKTTLYDENIRKFLIYMRGILKDRELKVPNYLYLIQSINRMTMDQAKDFFENKLFTRVETPLLLNIQTQFNSNGLIDMRKLIYTAMNVNDYGLIDKSTNINKIVTNDNPDLNKYNIRDIETLITEKINEKLSNDSLLQVSTIQSLLQDTGHGSTIINKSGLKNILKKLKIKVSSDDIEKLFSKYDRGDGLIHTSAIANHLSTLKSSNQNSNIIPQLDISSLNINKPSTLSIEEKQSN
;
A
#
# COMPACT_ATOMS: atom_id res chain seq x y z
N MET A 1 -3.31 -42.39 -30.31
CA MET A 1 -3.13 -42.73 -28.88
C MET A 1 -2.03 -41.87 -28.27
N GLU A 2 -0.82 -41.89 -28.84
CA GLU A 2 0.32 -41.08 -28.37
C GLU A 2 0.00 -39.58 -28.25
N GLU A 3 -0.63 -38.99 -29.27
CA GLU A 3 -1.05 -37.58 -29.24
C GLU A 3 -2.03 -37.27 -28.10
N PHE A 4 -2.97 -38.17 -27.82
CA PHE A 4 -3.91 -38.00 -26.70
C PHE A 4 -3.20 -38.14 -25.35
N GLN A 5 -2.24 -39.06 -25.24
CA GLN A 5 -1.41 -39.22 -24.04
C GLN A 5 -0.52 -37.99 -23.81
N GLU A 6 0.05 -37.43 -24.87
CA GLU A 6 0.85 -36.20 -24.82
C GLU A 6 0.00 -35.00 -24.39
N ILE A 7 -1.24 -34.86 -24.91
CA ILE A 7 -2.17 -33.80 -24.49
C ILE A 7 -2.52 -33.94 -22.99
N MET A 8 -2.85 -35.16 -22.53
CA MET A 8 -3.19 -35.40 -21.12
C MET A 8 -2.00 -35.15 -20.18
N ASN A 9 -0.79 -35.51 -20.61
CA ASN A 9 0.41 -35.36 -19.80
C ASN A 9 0.92 -33.91 -19.81
N THR A 10 0.92 -33.24 -20.97
CA THR A 10 1.49 -31.90 -21.13
C THR A 10 0.54 -30.80 -20.65
N ASN A 11 -0.76 -30.90 -20.97
CA ASN A 11 -1.72 -29.85 -20.64
C ASN A 11 -2.36 -30.04 -19.25
N LEU A 12 -2.49 -31.28 -18.78
CA LEU A 12 -3.16 -31.58 -17.52
C LEU A 12 -2.24 -32.19 -16.45
N GLY A 13 -1.01 -32.59 -16.82
CA GLY A 13 -0.07 -33.23 -15.88
C GLY A 13 -0.49 -34.64 -15.45
N ILE A 14 -1.42 -35.28 -16.17
CA ILE A 14 -1.97 -36.59 -15.80
C ILE A 14 -1.23 -37.68 -16.58
N LYS A 15 -0.53 -38.57 -15.87
CA LYS A 15 0.06 -39.78 -16.44
C LYS A 15 -0.93 -40.93 -16.37
N LEU A 16 -1.39 -41.38 -17.52
CA LEU A 16 -2.28 -42.54 -17.66
C LEU A 16 -1.49 -43.77 -18.10
N THR A 17 -1.84 -44.92 -17.55
CA THR A 17 -1.40 -46.22 -18.09
C THR A 17 -2.06 -46.48 -19.44
N GLU A 18 -1.46 -47.36 -20.26
CA GLU A 18 -1.97 -47.69 -21.60
C GLU A 18 -3.40 -48.26 -21.56
N VAL A 19 -3.73 -49.03 -20.52
CA VAL A 19 -5.07 -49.59 -20.28
C VAL A 19 -6.09 -48.49 -19.97
N GLU A 20 -5.74 -47.51 -19.13
CA GLU A 20 -6.61 -46.37 -18.80
C GLU A 20 -6.81 -45.45 -20.00
N LEU A 21 -5.75 -45.22 -20.77
CA LEU A 21 -5.78 -44.43 -22.00
C LEU A 21 -6.71 -45.07 -23.04
N GLN A 22 -6.58 -46.38 -23.25
CA GLN A 22 -7.44 -47.13 -24.15
C GLN A 22 -8.90 -47.15 -23.67
N GLY A 23 -9.12 -47.25 -22.36
CA GLY A 23 -10.46 -47.16 -21.76
C GLY A 23 -11.13 -45.80 -22.00
N LEU A 24 -10.38 -44.71 -21.85
CA LEU A 24 -10.87 -43.35 -22.15
C LEU A 24 -11.15 -43.17 -23.64
N LEU A 25 -10.24 -43.61 -24.52
CA LEU A 25 -10.45 -43.55 -25.97
C LEU A 25 -11.71 -44.31 -26.41
N ASN A 26 -11.91 -45.52 -25.91
CA ASN A 26 -13.10 -46.32 -26.20
C ASN A 26 -14.39 -45.66 -25.70
N ARG A 27 -14.33 -44.86 -24.63
CA ARG A 27 -15.48 -44.13 -24.08
C ARG A 27 -15.86 -42.89 -24.89
N TYR A 28 -14.88 -42.26 -25.55
CA TYR A 28 -15.02 -40.96 -26.22
C TYR A 28 -14.93 -41.00 -27.76
N GLN A 29 -14.62 -42.15 -28.37
CA GLN A 29 -14.83 -42.36 -29.81
C GLN A 29 -16.26 -42.85 -30.07
N PRO A 30 -17.11 -42.07 -30.75
CA PRO A 30 -18.47 -42.48 -31.09
C PRO A 30 -18.44 -43.29 -32.39
N ASP A 31 -18.69 -44.58 -32.27
CA ASP A 31 -18.80 -45.56 -33.37
C ASP A 31 -17.56 -45.75 -34.28
N LYS A 32 -17.27 -47.02 -34.57
CA LYS A 32 -16.12 -47.43 -35.40
C LYS A 32 -16.20 -46.92 -36.85
N ASP A 33 -17.36 -46.41 -37.27
CA ASP A 33 -17.66 -46.10 -38.67
C ASP A 33 -17.41 -44.63 -39.04
N ASN A 34 -17.16 -43.72 -38.08
CA ASN A 34 -16.94 -42.30 -38.34
C ASN A 34 -15.52 -41.84 -37.94
N ASN A 35 -14.59 -41.89 -38.90
CA ASN A 35 -13.35 -41.09 -39.00
C ASN A 35 -12.45 -40.90 -37.76
N ASN A 36 -12.47 -41.79 -36.76
CA ASN A 36 -11.57 -41.75 -35.59
C ASN A 36 -11.59 -40.43 -34.78
N GLN A 37 -12.55 -39.53 -35.02
CA GLN A 37 -12.59 -38.24 -34.33
C GLN A 37 -13.11 -38.41 -32.90
N LEU A 38 -12.30 -37.99 -31.92
CA LEU A 38 -12.69 -37.91 -30.52
C LEU A 38 -13.81 -36.87 -30.37
N ASN A 39 -14.88 -37.23 -29.67
CA ASN A 39 -15.96 -36.31 -29.34
C ASN A 39 -15.50 -35.35 -28.22
N SER A 40 -14.85 -34.26 -28.62
CA SER A 40 -14.28 -33.25 -27.70
C SER A 40 -15.33 -32.67 -26.75
N ASP A 41 -16.56 -32.50 -27.22
CA ASP A 41 -17.65 -31.94 -26.41
C ASP A 41 -18.06 -32.89 -25.28
N LYS A 42 -18.10 -34.19 -25.57
CA LYS A 42 -18.37 -35.23 -24.55
C LYS A 42 -17.26 -35.29 -23.49
N ILE A 43 -16.00 -35.16 -23.90
CA ILE A 43 -14.86 -35.10 -22.97
C ILE A 43 -14.96 -33.87 -22.07
N LEU A 44 -15.21 -32.69 -22.65
CA LEU A 44 -15.36 -31.44 -21.91
C LEU A 44 -16.52 -31.49 -20.92
N ASN A 45 -17.65 -32.09 -21.29
CA ASN A 45 -18.79 -32.24 -20.39
C ASN A 45 -18.52 -33.23 -19.26
N ASP A 46 -17.91 -34.38 -19.53
CA ASP A 46 -17.53 -35.35 -18.49
C ASP A 46 -16.51 -34.76 -17.49
N ILE A 47 -15.55 -33.95 -17.97
CA ILE A 47 -14.59 -33.23 -17.12
C ILE A 47 -15.32 -32.20 -16.26
N LYS A 48 -16.22 -31.40 -16.84
CA LYS A 48 -17.02 -30.43 -16.09
C LYS A 48 -17.87 -31.13 -15.02
N ASP A 49 -18.51 -32.24 -15.34
CA ASP A 49 -19.33 -33.00 -14.40
C ASP A 49 -18.49 -33.61 -13.28
N HIS A 50 -17.29 -34.13 -13.58
CA HIS A 50 -16.36 -34.59 -12.55
C HIS A 50 -15.87 -33.47 -11.65
N ILE A 51 -15.53 -32.30 -12.20
CA ILE A 51 -15.14 -31.12 -11.43
C ILE A 51 -16.31 -30.68 -10.53
N ASN A 52 -17.52 -30.59 -11.09
CA ASN A 52 -18.71 -30.22 -10.33
C ASN A 52 -19.01 -31.22 -9.22
N LYS A 53 -18.89 -32.53 -9.50
CA LYS A 53 -19.07 -33.59 -8.50
C LYS A 53 -18.01 -33.54 -7.42
N ALA A 54 -16.74 -33.39 -7.77
CA ALA A 54 -15.64 -33.25 -6.81
C ALA A 54 -15.77 -31.97 -5.97
N GLN A 55 -16.23 -30.86 -6.57
CA GLN A 55 -16.53 -29.63 -5.84
C GLN A 55 -17.73 -29.81 -4.90
N LEU A 56 -18.78 -30.52 -5.33
CA LEU A 56 -19.94 -30.85 -4.50
C LEU A 56 -19.55 -31.78 -3.35
N GLU A 57 -18.73 -32.79 -3.62
CA GLU A 57 -18.15 -33.68 -2.62
C GLU A 57 -17.24 -32.92 -1.68
N LEU A 58 -16.37 -32.01 -2.13
CA LEU A 58 -15.56 -31.14 -1.26
C LEU A 58 -16.41 -30.17 -0.44
N ARG A 59 -17.56 -29.75 -0.97
CA ARG A 59 -18.50 -28.85 -0.27
C ARG A 59 -19.33 -29.58 0.78
N ASN A 60 -19.64 -30.85 0.54
CA ASN A 60 -20.42 -31.71 1.41
C ASN A 60 -19.55 -32.55 2.37
N TYR A 61 -18.29 -32.81 2.00
CA TYR A 61 -17.30 -33.45 2.83
C TYR A 61 -16.91 -32.46 3.92
N ASN A 62 -17.52 -32.65 5.07
CA ASN A 62 -17.22 -31.91 6.28
C ASN A 62 -16.32 -32.81 7.13
N PRO A 63 -14.99 -32.82 6.92
CA PRO A 63 -14.06 -33.62 7.73
C PRO A 63 -14.14 -33.25 9.23
N SER A 64 -14.86 -32.18 9.55
CA SER A 64 -15.13 -31.68 10.88
C SER A 64 -15.84 -32.67 11.80
N ASP A 65 -16.59 -33.65 11.28
CA ASP A 65 -17.41 -34.53 12.13
C ASP A 65 -16.60 -35.72 12.66
N GLU A 66 -15.66 -36.28 11.87
CA GLU A 66 -14.69 -37.28 12.35
C GLU A 66 -13.54 -36.66 13.16
N ILE A 67 -13.17 -35.40 12.86
CA ILE A 67 -12.07 -34.71 13.55
C ILE A 67 -12.47 -34.19 14.94
N ALA A 68 -13.77 -33.98 15.19
CA ALA A 68 -14.25 -33.40 16.45
C ALA A 68 -13.92 -34.25 17.68
N GLU A 69 -13.81 -35.57 17.54
CA GLU A 69 -13.57 -36.48 18.68
C GLU A 69 -12.12 -36.97 18.79
N LYS A 70 -11.29 -36.75 17.76
CA LYS A 70 -9.91 -37.24 17.75
C LYS A 70 -8.96 -36.25 18.43
N ASP A 71 -8.14 -36.76 19.34
CA ASP A 71 -6.99 -36.01 19.85
C ASP A 71 -5.92 -35.93 18.75
N LEU A 72 -5.58 -34.69 18.39
CA LEU A 72 -4.66 -34.38 17.30
C LEU A 72 -3.31 -33.93 17.85
N SER A 73 -2.23 -34.28 17.14
CA SER A 73 -0.92 -33.72 17.49
C SER A 73 -0.85 -32.23 17.16
N TYR A 74 0.05 -31.51 17.82
CA TYR A 74 0.31 -30.09 17.54
C TYR A 74 0.55 -29.80 16.05
N LYS A 75 1.30 -30.68 15.36
CA LYS A 75 1.62 -30.55 13.94
C LYS A 75 0.40 -30.79 13.05
N ASP A 76 -0.46 -31.73 13.42
CA ASP A 76 -1.71 -32.00 12.68
C ASP A 76 -2.66 -30.81 12.78
N ILE A 77 -2.78 -30.21 13.98
CA ILE A 77 -3.60 -29.01 14.19
C ILE A 77 -3.10 -27.85 13.32
N LEU A 78 -1.79 -27.59 13.29
CA LEU A 78 -1.22 -26.53 12.44
C LEU A 78 -1.47 -26.79 10.95
N SER A 79 -1.35 -28.04 10.51
CA SER A 79 -1.59 -28.43 9.11
C SER A 79 -3.05 -28.25 8.71
N LEU A 80 -4.00 -28.58 9.60
CA LEU A 80 -5.43 -28.30 9.40
C LEU A 80 -5.72 -26.80 9.31
N ILE A 81 -5.08 -26.00 10.16
CA ILE A 81 -5.20 -24.54 10.12
C ILE A 81 -4.68 -23.99 8.79
N LEU A 82 -3.50 -24.44 8.36
CA LEU A 82 -2.91 -24.05 7.08
C LEU A 82 -3.85 -24.37 5.92
N ASN A 83 -4.34 -25.60 5.84
CA ASN A 83 -5.26 -26.03 4.77
C ASN A 83 -6.53 -25.17 4.72
N LYS A 84 -7.13 -24.85 5.88
CA LYS A 84 -8.31 -23.97 5.93
C LYS A 84 -8.00 -22.52 5.57
N ILE A 85 -6.83 -22.00 5.97
CA ILE A 85 -6.39 -20.66 5.56
C ILE A 85 -6.20 -20.63 4.04
N SER A 86 -5.49 -21.60 3.46
CA SER A 86 -5.28 -21.69 2.01
C SER A 86 -6.60 -21.78 1.24
N PHE A 87 -7.54 -22.60 1.71
CA PHE A 87 -8.87 -22.70 1.12
C PHE A 87 -9.64 -21.37 1.18
N LYS A 88 -9.67 -20.69 2.34
CA LYS A 88 -10.33 -19.38 2.44
C LYS A 88 -9.61 -18.31 1.62
N ALA A 89 -8.28 -18.37 1.59
CA ALA A 89 -7.40 -17.43 0.89
C ALA A 89 -7.52 -17.49 -0.64
N ALA A 90 -7.93 -18.64 -1.19
CA ALA A 90 -8.20 -18.80 -2.63
C ALA A 90 -9.26 -17.81 -3.14
N ASN A 91 -10.17 -17.36 -2.26
CA ASN A 91 -11.21 -16.37 -2.59
C ASN A 91 -10.77 -14.91 -2.38
N PHE A 92 -9.56 -14.66 -1.85
CA PHE A 92 -9.04 -13.30 -1.64
C PHE A 92 -8.07 -12.92 -2.77
N LYS A 93 -8.31 -11.79 -3.44
CA LYS A 93 -7.34 -11.18 -4.37
C LYS A 93 -6.11 -10.68 -3.59
N GLY A 94 -4.90 -11.05 -4.02
CA GLY A 94 -3.61 -10.62 -3.45
C GLY A 94 -2.68 -11.78 -3.05
N ASP A 95 -1.36 -11.60 -3.20
CA ASP A 95 -0.38 -12.71 -3.18
C ASP A 95 0.15 -13.08 -1.78
N ASN A 96 -0.12 -12.29 -0.74
CA ASN A 96 0.51 -12.50 0.56
C ASN A 96 -0.32 -13.39 1.51
N GLN A 97 -0.04 -14.69 1.51
CA GLN A 97 -0.65 -15.66 2.44
C GLN A 97 -0.47 -15.28 3.92
N TYR A 98 0.63 -14.61 4.28
CA TYR A 98 0.91 -14.14 5.65
C TYR A 98 -0.11 -13.10 6.11
N GLN A 99 -0.40 -12.12 5.25
CA GLN A 99 -1.40 -11.08 5.55
C GLN A 99 -2.79 -11.70 5.67
N LYS A 100 -3.12 -12.66 4.80
CA LYS A 100 -4.41 -13.36 4.84
C LYS A 100 -4.59 -14.14 6.14
N ALA A 101 -3.57 -14.90 6.57
CA ALA A 101 -3.59 -15.61 7.85
C ALA A 101 -3.77 -14.64 9.04
N PHE A 102 -3.06 -13.51 9.01
CA PHE A 102 -3.14 -12.49 10.06
C PHE A 102 -4.54 -11.86 10.14
N ILE A 103 -5.18 -11.57 9.00
CA ILE A 103 -6.53 -11.01 8.92
C ILE A 103 -7.57 -12.02 9.42
N ILE A 104 -7.46 -13.29 9.04
CA ILE A 104 -8.43 -14.32 9.40
C ILE A 104 -8.35 -14.66 10.89
N LEU A 105 -7.13 -14.77 11.44
CA LEU A 105 -6.90 -15.14 12.83
C LEU A 105 -7.06 -13.95 13.79
N GLY A 106 -6.76 -12.72 13.35
CA GLY A 106 -6.83 -11.53 14.19
C GLY A 106 -8.24 -11.01 14.45
N ASN A 107 -8.52 -10.68 15.71
CA ASN A 107 -9.72 -9.91 16.07
C ASN A 107 -9.36 -8.42 16.06
N ASN A 108 -9.90 -7.64 15.13
CA ASN A 108 -9.89 -6.17 15.20
C ASN A 108 -8.55 -5.52 15.62
N ARG A 109 -7.43 -5.91 14.98
CA ARG A 109 -6.07 -5.38 15.22
C ARG A 109 -5.39 -5.77 16.54
N ALA A 110 -5.98 -6.66 17.35
CA ALA A 110 -5.26 -7.21 18.50
C ALA A 110 -3.97 -7.91 18.04
N ALA A 111 -2.84 -7.64 18.69
CA ALA A 111 -1.56 -8.29 18.37
C ALA A 111 -1.42 -9.67 19.04
N GLU A 112 -2.27 -9.95 20.02
CA GLU A 112 -2.22 -11.10 20.91
C GLU A 112 -3.62 -11.73 21.03
N LEU A 113 -3.67 -13.03 21.32
CA LEU A 113 -4.90 -13.83 21.46
C LEU A 113 -4.91 -14.51 22.83
N THR A 114 -6.02 -14.35 23.54
CA THR A 114 -6.39 -15.18 24.69
C THR A 114 -6.88 -16.58 24.25
N PRO A 115 -7.01 -17.56 25.15
CA PRO A 115 -7.51 -18.89 24.80
C PRO A 115 -8.91 -18.87 24.16
N SER A 116 -9.81 -18.03 24.68
CA SER A 116 -11.17 -17.87 24.15
C SER A 116 -11.16 -17.22 22.77
N GLU A 117 -10.30 -16.24 22.52
CA GLU A 117 -10.14 -15.62 21.20
C GLU A 117 -9.51 -16.57 20.19
N LEU A 118 -8.54 -17.39 20.59
CA LEU A 118 -7.99 -18.45 19.75
C LEU A 118 -9.08 -19.46 19.38
N LYS A 119 -9.84 -19.96 20.37
CA LYS A 119 -10.99 -20.84 20.15
C LYS A 119 -11.98 -20.22 19.16
N ALA A 120 -12.32 -18.95 19.36
CA ALA A 120 -13.25 -18.24 18.48
C ALA A 120 -12.71 -18.08 17.04
N ALA A 121 -11.42 -17.79 16.89
CA ALA A 121 -10.77 -17.69 15.58
C ALA A 121 -10.78 -19.04 14.85
N LEU A 122 -10.45 -20.13 15.54
CA LEU A 122 -10.40 -21.47 14.93
C LEU A 122 -11.82 -22.00 14.62
N GLN A 123 -12.72 -21.97 15.60
CA GLN A 123 -14.05 -22.56 15.47
C GLN A 123 -14.99 -21.72 14.60
N TYR A 124 -15.05 -20.39 14.81
CA TYR A 124 -16.02 -19.56 14.09
C TYR A 124 -15.46 -18.96 12.81
N ARG A 125 -14.20 -18.48 12.83
CA ARG A 125 -13.63 -17.81 11.64
C ARG A 125 -13.04 -18.79 10.64
N LEU A 126 -12.40 -19.87 11.10
CA LEU A 126 -11.89 -20.91 10.20
C LEU A 126 -12.85 -22.09 10.01
N ALA A 127 -13.93 -22.17 10.78
CA ALA A 127 -14.86 -23.30 10.76
C ALA A 127 -14.16 -24.64 11.03
N LEU A 128 -13.16 -24.64 11.94
CA LEU A 128 -12.49 -25.85 12.40
C LEU A 128 -13.20 -26.37 13.67
N LYS A 129 -13.89 -27.51 13.58
CA LYS A 129 -14.46 -28.19 14.74
C LYS A 129 -13.37 -28.93 15.54
N LEU A 130 -12.48 -28.18 16.18
CA LEU A 130 -11.52 -28.74 17.13
C LEU A 130 -12.19 -28.84 18.50
N ASN A 131 -12.01 -29.98 19.19
CA ASN A 131 -12.38 -30.10 20.60
C ASN A 131 -11.52 -29.18 21.48
N ASP A 132 -11.98 -28.97 22.71
CA ASP A 132 -11.31 -28.05 23.64
C ASP A 132 -9.91 -28.54 24.04
N HIS A 133 -9.69 -29.86 24.05
CA HIS A 133 -8.38 -30.46 24.31
C HIS A 133 -7.34 -30.05 23.25
N ASN A 134 -7.68 -30.17 21.96
CA ASN A 134 -6.81 -29.80 20.84
C ASN A 134 -6.49 -28.29 20.85
N ILE A 135 -7.48 -27.45 21.17
CA ILE A 135 -7.28 -26.01 21.30
C ILE A 135 -6.32 -25.70 22.45
N ASP A 136 -6.49 -26.38 23.59
CA ASP A 136 -5.60 -26.28 24.75
C ASP A 136 -4.16 -26.73 24.42
N VAL A 137 -3.99 -27.84 23.71
CA VAL A 137 -2.67 -28.35 23.28
C VAL A 137 -1.97 -27.33 22.39
N LEU A 138 -2.68 -26.76 21.41
CA LEU A 138 -2.17 -25.70 20.55
C LEU A 138 -1.80 -24.45 21.36
N PHE A 139 -2.66 -24.04 22.29
CA PHE A 139 -2.45 -22.84 23.10
C PHE A 139 -1.22 -22.99 23.99
N ARG A 140 -1.10 -24.11 24.73
CA ARG A 140 0.03 -24.38 25.63
C ARG A 140 1.37 -24.43 24.91
N HIS A 141 1.42 -24.99 23.70
CA HIS A 141 2.64 -24.99 22.87
C HIS A 141 3.08 -23.57 22.47
N LEU A 142 2.11 -22.72 22.11
CA LEU A 142 2.41 -21.36 21.67
C LEU A 142 2.72 -20.42 22.85
N ASP A 143 2.05 -20.58 23.98
CA ASP A 143 2.26 -19.83 25.23
C ASP A 143 3.26 -20.51 26.18
N HIS A 144 4.43 -20.87 25.67
CA HIS A 144 5.56 -21.39 26.47
C HIS A 144 5.91 -20.58 27.73
N LYS A 145 5.57 -19.28 27.79
CA LYS A 145 5.83 -18.40 28.94
C LYS A 145 4.69 -18.39 29.96
N LYS A 146 3.59 -19.10 29.71
CA LYS A 146 2.39 -19.16 30.56
C LYS A 146 1.84 -17.76 30.86
N THR A 147 1.84 -16.88 29.86
CA THR A 147 1.34 -15.51 29.99
C THR A 147 -0.18 -15.41 29.88
N GLY A 148 -0.84 -16.47 29.41
CA GLY A 148 -2.25 -16.44 29.03
C GLY A 148 -2.51 -15.74 27.69
N LEU A 149 -1.46 -15.40 26.93
CA LEU A 149 -1.55 -14.63 25.69
C LEU A 149 -0.62 -15.20 24.61
N ILE A 150 -1.11 -15.29 23.36
CA ILE A 150 -0.32 -15.71 22.21
C ILE A 150 -0.22 -14.59 21.21
N LYS A 151 1.00 -14.17 20.87
CA LYS A 151 1.24 -13.24 19.74
C LYS A 151 0.77 -13.87 18.43
N ILE A 152 -0.13 -13.22 17.71
CA ILE A 152 -0.66 -13.70 16.41
C ILE A 152 0.48 -13.98 15.44
N ARG A 153 1.47 -13.10 15.41
CA ARG A 153 2.67 -13.27 14.57
C ARG A 153 3.38 -14.61 14.82
N LYS A 154 3.43 -15.06 16.07
CA LYS A 154 4.03 -16.34 16.44
C LYS A 154 3.19 -17.50 15.91
N LEU A 155 1.86 -17.45 16.11
CA LEU A 155 0.94 -18.46 15.58
C LEU A 155 1.05 -18.57 14.04
N VAL A 156 0.99 -17.44 13.32
CA VAL A 156 1.11 -17.41 11.85
C VAL A 156 2.45 -17.98 11.38
N ASN A 157 3.55 -17.65 12.05
CA ASN A 157 4.86 -18.21 11.71
C ASN A 157 4.90 -19.73 11.88
N GLU A 158 4.32 -20.28 12.95
CA GLU A 158 4.28 -21.73 13.15
C GLU A 158 3.40 -22.43 12.10
N ILE A 159 2.28 -21.83 11.71
CA ILE A 159 1.42 -22.35 10.64
C ILE A 159 2.18 -22.42 9.31
N ILE A 160 2.92 -21.37 8.96
CA ILE A 160 3.65 -21.29 7.67
C ILE A 160 4.81 -22.28 7.61
N LYS A 161 5.45 -22.59 8.74
CA LYS A 161 6.48 -23.64 8.79
C LYS A 161 5.94 -25.03 8.42
N CYS A 162 4.63 -25.25 8.51
CA CYS A 162 3.99 -26.48 8.08
C CYS A 162 3.70 -26.52 6.58
N ASP A 163 3.93 -25.43 5.84
CA ASP A 163 3.68 -25.38 4.40
C ASP A 163 4.85 -26.00 3.61
N PRO A 164 4.66 -27.14 2.93
CA PRO A 164 5.71 -27.77 2.13
C PRO A 164 6.10 -26.93 0.91
N THR A 165 5.22 -26.06 0.41
CA THR A 165 5.48 -25.24 -0.79
C THR A 165 6.48 -24.12 -0.51
N VAL A 166 6.49 -23.58 0.71
CA VAL A 166 7.46 -22.56 1.16
C VAL A 166 8.89 -23.12 1.19
N PHE A 167 9.05 -24.42 1.41
CA PHE A 167 10.35 -25.10 1.35
C PHE A 167 10.88 -25.23 -0.09
N HIS A 168 10.01 -25.40 -1.09
CA HIS A 168 10.42 -25.54 -2.50
C HIS A 168 10.83 -24.21 -3.15
N VAL A 169 10.12 -23.11 -2.88
CA VAL A 169 10.53 -21.77 -3.35
C VAL A 169 11.88 -21.36 -2.75
N SER A 170 12.18 -21.81 -1.54
CA SER A 170 13.46 -21.56 -0.87
C SER A 170 14.61 -22.36 -1.46
N LEU A 171 14.36 -23.51 -2.10
CA LEU A 171 15.40 -24.35 -2.72
C LEU A 171 15.73 -23.91 -4.16
N GLU A 172 14.73 -23.46 -4.94
CA GLU A 172 14.95 -22.99 -6.32
C GLU A 172 15.54 -21.56 -6.40
N MET A 173 15.35 -20.72 -5.38
CA MET A 173 16.01 -19.42 -5.30
C MET A 173 17.45 -19.46 -4.76
N ASN A 174 17.94 -20.60 -4.29
CA ASN A 174 19.28 -20.67 -3.67
C ASN A 174 20.43 -20.83 -4.66
N THR A 175 20.20 -21.36 -5.87
CA THR A 175 21.27 -21.56 -6.87
C THR A 175 21.75 -20.28 -7.56
N SER A 176 20.97 -19.19 -7.53
CA SER A 176 21.36 -17.88 -8.07
C SER A 176 21.80 -16.86 -7.00
N ASN A 177 21.69 -17.22 -5.72
CA ASN A 177 21.94 -16.32 -4.59
C ASN A 177 23.26 -16.56 -3.84
N GLU A 178 24.00 -17.65 -4.10
CA GLU A 178 25.27 -17.92 -3.39
C GLU A 178 26.34 -16.86 -3.67
N THR A 179 26.52 -16.42 -4.92
CA THR A 179 27.50 -15.38 -5.29
C THR A 179 27.12 -13.97 -4.81
N ILE A 180 25.81 -13.68 -4.71
CA ILE A 180 25.31 -12.39 -4.20
C ILE A 180 25.34 -12.38 -2.66
N ASN A 181 25.11 -13.53 -2.00
CA ASN A 181 25.15 -13.64 -0.55
C ASN A 181 26.56 -13.68 0.03
N GLU A 182 27.58 -14.16 -0.68
CA GLU A 182 28.97 -14.03 -0.21
C GLU A 182 29.44 -12.57 -0.21
N THR A 183 29.06 -11.81 -1.24
CA THR A 183 29.39 -10.38 -1.36
C THR A 183 28.60 -9.54 -0.36
N LYS A 184 27.30 -9.84 -0.15
CA LYS A 184 26.48 -9.21 0.89
C LYS A 184 26.85 -9.67 2.30
N GLN A 185 27.28 -10.90 2.54
CA GLN A 185 27.75 -11.32 3.86
C GLN A 185 29.09 -10.69 4.23
N LYS A 186 30.00 -10.47 3.27
CA LYS A 186 31.24 -9.71 3.54
C LYS A 186 30.93 -8.24 3.83
N ILE A 187 30.08 -7.58 3.04
CA ILE A 187 29.74 -6.16 3.25
C ILE A 187 28.87 -5.97 4.51
N SER A 188 27.91 -6.88 4.78
CA SER A 188 27.02 -6.82 5.94
C SER A 188 27.70 -7.25 7.24
N LYS A 189 28.67 -8.18 7.23
CA LYS A 189 29.48 -8.48 8.43
C LYS A 189 30.39 -7.31 8.81
N THR A 190 30.92 -6.55 7.84
CA THR A 190 31.75 -5.39 8.14
C THR A 190 30.94 -4.16 8.57
N PHE A 191 29.67 -4.02 8.14
CA PHE A 191 28.80 -2.90 8.54
C PHE A 191 27.93 -3.17 9.78
N GLU A 192 27.48 -4.43 10.02
CA GLU A 192 26.61 -4.78 11.16
C GLU A 192 27.36 -4.93 12.49
N VAL A 193 28.63 -5.33 12.47
CA VAL A 193 29.42 -5.52 13.70
C VAL A 193 29.70 -4.18 14.40
N THR A 194 29.82 -3.07 13.65
CA THR A 194 30.09 -1.74 14.21
C THR A 194 28.83 -0.95 14.57
N THR A 195 27.66 -1.32 14.04
CA THR A 195 26.40 -0.58 14.30
C THR A 195 25.47 -1.26 15.31
N ARG A 196 25.46 -2.61 15.44
CA ARG A 196 24.55 -3.31 16.37
C ARG A 196 25.03 -3.39 17.83
N SER A 197 26.31 -3.13 18.10
CA SER A 197 26.91 -3.25 19.44
C SER A 197 26.39 -2.24 20.48
N TYR A 198 25.58 -1.24 20.10
CA TYR A 198 25.21 -0.12 20.98
C TYR A 198 23.70 0.12 21.09
N ILE A 199 22.88 -0.77 20.56
CA ILE A 199 21.43 -0.71 20.82
C ILE A 199 21.26 -1.15 22.26
N ASN A 200 20.85 -0.26 23.17
CA ASN A 200 20.49 -0.62 24.54
C ASN A 200 19.36 -1.66 24.49
N PRO A 201 19.63 -2.98 24.54
CA PRO A 201 18.65 -3.99 24.18
C PRO A 201 17.60 -4.12 25.29
N THR A 202 18.04 -3.84 26.52
CA THR A 202 17.34 -3.99 27.78
C THR A 202 16.41 -2.82 28.09
N ALA A 203 16.52 -1.68 27.39
CA ALA A 203 15.56 -0.59 27.50
C ALA A 203 14.15 -1.00 27.05
N TYR A 204 13.16 -0.85 27.94
CA TYR A 204 11.75 -1.06 27.65
C TYR A 204 10.87 -0.04 28.37
N VAL A 205 9.62 0.07 27.93
CA VAL A 205 8.58 0.87 28.59
C VAL A 205 7.72 -0.10 29.40
N ASP A 206 7.64 0.10 30.71
CA ASP A 206 6.82 -0.74 31.58
C ASP A 206 5.32 -0.44 31.42
N TYR A 207 4.48 -1.22 32.09
CA TYR A 207 3.04 -1.03 32.04
C TYR A 207 2.59 0.31 32.66
N LYS A 208 3.39 0.97 33.49
CA LYS A 208 3.09 2.31 34.01
C LYS A 208 3.66 3.41 33.09
N ASN A 209 4.05 3.05 31.87
CA ASN A 209 4.69 3.91 30.89
C ASN A 209 6.01 4.54 31.38
N ASN A 210 6.64 3.95 32.40
CA ASN A 210 7.97 4.37 32.81
C ASN A 210 8.99 3.66 31.94
N VAL A 211 9.93 4.45 31.43
CA VAL A 211 11.09 3.92 30.73
C VAL A 211 12.02 3.27 31.77
N LYS A 212 12.38 2.01 31.56
CA LYS A 212 13.32 1.24 32.39
C LYS A 212 14.56 0.89 31.58
N ASN A 213 15.71 0.83 32.25
CA ASN A 213 17.01 0.44 31.68
C ASN A 213 17.39 1.25 30.44
N LEU A 214 17.07 2.55 30.41
CA LEU A 214 17.49 3.41 29.31
C LEU A 214 18.78 4.13 29.70
N ASP A 215 19.88 3.63 29.15
CA ASP A 215 21.20 4.24 29.27
C ASP A 215 21.45 5.15 28.07
N ALA A 216 22.04 6.31 28.34
CA ALA A 216 22.45 7.24 27.30
C ALA A 216 23.56 6.61 26.43
N PRO A 217 23.54 6.85 25.10
CA PRO A 217 24.66 6.47 24.25
C PRO A 217 25.92 7.23 24.67
N ASP A 218 27.10 6.61 24.45
CA ASP A 218 28.39 7.23 24.77
C ASP A 218 28.50 8.61 24.09
N PRO A 219 28.67 9.71 24.84
CA PRO A 219 28.73 11.06 24.31
C PRO A 219 29.80 11.27 23.23
N SER A 220 30.89 10.50 23.26
CA SER A 220 31.98 10.57 22.27
C SER A 220 31.57 10.05 20.89
N THR A 221 30.57 9.17 20.83
CA THR A 221 30.05 8.56 19.60
C THR A 221 28.83 9.27 19.04
N CYS A 222 28.30 10.25 19.78
CA CYS A 222 27.07 10.95 19.44
C CYS A 222 27.33 12.11 18.48
N VAL A 223 26.46 12.23 17.47
CA VAL A 223 26.41 13.39 16.59
C VAL A 223 25.71 14.52 17.34
N SER A 224 26.25 15.74 17.22
CA SER A 224 25.59 16.92 17.78
C SER A 224 24.55 17.46 16.81
N TYR A 225 23.35 17.73 17.31
CA TYR A 225 22.24 18.28 16.56
C TYR A 225 21.86 19.65 17.11
N THR A 226 21.59 20.60 16.21
CA THR A 226 20.76 21.75 16.57
C THR A 226 19.32 21.28 16.78
N VAL A 227 18.55 22.02 17.59
CA VAL A 227 17.16 21.65 17.87
C VAL A 227 16.34 21.48 16.58
N ASP A 228 16.50 22.39 15.62
CA ASP A 228 15.78 22.33 14.34
C ASP A 228 16.19 21.14 13.47
N ARG A 229 17.47 20.76 13.46
CA ARG A 229 17.93 19.55 12.75
C ARG A 229 17.41 18.27 13.39
N LEU A 230 17.32 18.26 14.72
CA LEU A 230 16.77 17.12 15.45
C LEU A 230 15.27 16.97 15.19
N GLU A 231 14.52 18.07 15.17
CA GLU A 231 13.09 18.09 14.77
C GLU A 231 12.88 17.56 13.36
N GLU A 232 13.68 18.01 12.40
CA GLU A 232 13.63 17.52 11.02
C GLU A 232 13.89 16.01 10.95
N SER A 233 14.93 15.54 11.65
CA SER A 233 15.27 14.11 11.68
C SER A 233 14.15 13.26 12.31
N ILE A 234 13.52 13.76 13.38
CA ILE A 234 12.35 13.12 14.01
C ILE A 234 11.19 13.06 13.02
N ARG A 235 10.92 14.16 12.30
CA ARG A 235 9.84 14.25 11.32
C ARG A 235 10.03 13.25 10.18
N GLU A 236 11.22 13.16 9.61
CA GLU A 236 11.54 12.19 8.56
C GLU A 236 11.27 10.75 9.02
N LYS A 237 11.65 10.41 10.26
CA LYS A 237 11.36 9.08 10.84
C LYS A 237 9.88 8.84 11.10
N VAL A 238 9.14 9.86 11.51
CA VAL A 238 7.69 9.77 11.67
C VAL A 238 7.02 9.52 10.33
N ILE A 239 7.43 10.22 9.26
CA ILE A 239 6.92 10.03 7.90
C ILE A 239 7.20 8.59 7.44
N GLU A 240 8.43 8.11 7.59
CA GLU A 240 8.82 6.73 7.26
C GLU A 240 7.90 5.70 7.94
N LYS A 241 7.56 5.92 9.22
CA LYS A 241 6.66 5.03 9.97
C LYS A 241 5.19 5.17 9.58
N ALA A 242 4.75 6.36 9.16
CA ALA A 242 3.37 6.64 8.79
C ALA A 242 2.94 5.98 7.47
N ILE A 243 3.87 5.70 6.55
CA ILE A 243 3.61 5.07 5.24
C ILE A 243 2.84 3.73 5.36
N ASN A 244 2.88 3.08 6.53
CA ASN A 244 2.17 1.83 6.82
C ASN A 244 0.67 1.98 7.17
N GLY A 245 -0.01 3.00 6.62
CA GLY A 245 -1.47 3.18 6.77
C GLY A 245 -1.94 3.84 8.07
N LYS A 246 -1.04 4.50 8.82
CA LYS A 246 -1.37 5.34 9.98
C LYS A 246 -1.17 6.81 9.63
N THR A 247 -1.94 7.74 10.20
CA THR A 247 -1.65 9.17 10.00
C THR A 247 -0.31 9.53 10.64
N MET A 248 0.34 10.61 10.20
CA MET A 248 1.53 11.14 10.89
C MET A 248 1.23 11.40 12.37
N LEU A 249 0.05 11.95 12.67
CA LEU A 249 -0.40 12.18 14.04
C LEU A 249 -0.54 10.87 14.82
N GLN A 250 -1.19 9.84 14.26
CA GLN A 250 -1.31 8.52 14.91
C GLN A 250 0.06 7.86 15.12
N SER A 251 0.98 8.08 14.19
CA SER A 251 2.36 7.58 14.30
C SER A 251 3.09 8.31 15.41
N LEU A 252 2.95 9.64 15.52
CA LEU A 252 3.48 10.43 16.63
C LEU A 252 2.87 10.03 17.97
N VAL A 253 1.54 9.85 18.05
CA VAL A 253 0.85 9.39 19.27
C VAL A 253 1.41 8.04 19.69
N HIS A 254 1.54 7.10 18.75
CA HIS A 254 2.09 5.79 19.06
C HIS A 254 3.58 5.85 19.43
N LEU A 255 4.32 6.81 18.88
CA LEU A 255 5.76 6.95 19.08
C LEU A 255 6.10 7.65 20.39
N PHE A 256 5.36 8.70 20.75
CA PHE A 256 5.69 9.63 21.84
C PHE A 256 4.58 9.78 22.88
N GLY A 257 3.35 9.41 22.56
CA GLY A 257 2.20 9.53 23.46
C GLY A 257 2.11 8.40 24.48
N ASP A 258 1.36 8.66 25.54
CA ASP A 258 0.91 7.62 26.47
C ASP A 258 -0.31 6.91 25.88
N ASP A 259 -0.19 5.60 25.62
CA ASP A 259 -1.28 4.77 25.10
C ASP A 259 -2.45 4.64 26.10
N ARG A 260 -2.30 5.07 27.36
CA ARG A 260 -3.30 4.89 28.44
C ARG A 260 -4.07 6.14 28.82
N GLU A 261 -3.52 7.32 28.61
CA GLU A 261 -4.25 8.55 28.91
C GLU A 261 -5.34 8.77 27.86
N SER A 262 -6.48 9.32 28.29
CA SER A 262 -7.51 9.76 27.34
C SER A 262 -6.85 10.66 26.29
N ARG A 263 -7.27 10.56 25.02
CA ARG A 263 -6.67 11.33 23.89
C ARG A 263 -6.54 12.83 24.18
N ILE A 264 -7.32 13.35 25.13
CA ILE A 264 -7.46 14.75 25.53
C ILE A 264 -6.32 15.21 26.45
N GLN A 265 -5.59 14.31 27.11
CA GLN A 265 -4.57 14.68 28.10
C GLN A 265 -3.19 14.10 27.83
N GLN A 266 -2.89 13.68 26.59
CA GLN A 266 -1.61 13.04 26.31
C GLN A 266 -0.43 13.97 26.63
N ARG A 267 0.46 13.49 27.50
CA ARG A 267 1.70 14.15 27.90
C ARG A 267 2.90 13.46 27.26
N VAL A 268 3.87 14.25 26.84
CA VAL A 268 5.18 13.78 26.35
C VAL A 268 6.24 14.16 27.38
N THR A 269 6.83 13.17 28.01
CA THR A 269 7.89 13.31 29.02
C THR A 269 9.27 13.23 28.38
N LEU A 270 10.28 13.81 29.04
CA LEU A 270 11.67 13.75 28.58
C LEU A 270 12.14 12.30 28.35
N ASN A 271 11.75 11.37 29.23
CA ASN A 271 12.12 9.96 29.12
C ASN A 271 11.50 9.28 27.89
N GLN A 272 10.25 9.61 27.54
CA GLN A 272 9.63 9.12 26.31
C GLN A 272 10.36 9.64 25.06
N ILE A 273 10.75 10.93 25.05
CA ILE A 273 11.56 11.48 23.94
C ILE A 273 12.89 10.74 23.82
N LYS A 274 13.63 10.57 24.93
CA LYS A 274 14.89 9.83 24.95
C LYS A 274 14.71 8.38 24.46
N TYR A 275 13.70 7.68 24.97
CA TYR A 275 13.40 6.32 24.55
C TYR A 275 13.10 6.24 23.05
N THR A 276 12.28 7.14 22.52
CA THR A 276 11.92 7.11 21.11
C THR A 276 13.11 7.46 20.22
N ILE A 277 13.91 8.47 20.55
CA ILE A 277 15.09 8.86 19.78
C ILE A 277 16.16 7.75 19.82
N TRP A 278 16.56 7.27 21.00
CA TRP A 278 17.67 6.32 21.14
C TRP A 278 17.27 4.88 20.81
N LYS A 279 16.09 4.42 21.24
CA LYS A 279 15.67 3.02 21.06
C LYS A 279 14.87 2.79 19.80
N ARG A 280 13.86 3.62 19.51
CA ARG A 280 12.94 3.39 18.40
C ARG A 280 13.49 3.90 17.07
N PHE A 281 14.10 5.09 17.05
CA PHE A 281 14.72 5.66 15.86
C PHE A 281 16.20 5.29 15.70
N GLN A 282 16.84 4.85 16.79
CA GLN A 282 18.25 4.49 16.80
C GLN A 282 19.18 5.65 16.43
N PHE A 283 18.79 6.87 16.81
CA PHE A 283 19.60 8.06 16.63
C PHE A 283 20.68 8.14 17.71
N ARG A 284 21.91 8.47 17.30
CA ARG A 284 23.04 8.74 18.22
C ARG A 284 23.11 10.22 18.53
N VAL A 285 22.19 10.68 19.37
CA VAL A 285 22.03 12.10 19.74
C VAL A 285 22.47 12.27 21.19
N LYS A 286 23.25 13.32 21.46
CA LYS A 286 23.67 13.68 22.82
C LYS A 286 22.47 14.00 23.70
N GLU A 287 22.56 13.66 24.98
CA GLU A 287 21.50 13.98 25.94
C GLU A 287 21.24 15.48 26.05
N SER A 288 22.29 16.31 25.95
CA SER A 288 22.18 17.77 25.92
C SER A 288 21.25 18.29 24.81
N ASP A 289 21.30 17.68 23.64
CA ASP A 289 20.56 18.13 22.46
C ASP A 289 19.09 17.71 22.57
N ILE A 290 18.82 16.53 23.15
CA ILE A 290 17.47 16.09 23.50
C ILE A 290 16.88 16.97 24.60
N LEU A 291 17.68 17.36 25.60
CA LEU A 291 17.26 18.29 26.64
C LEU A 291 16.93 19.67 26.06
N ALA A 292 17.74 20.17 25.13
CA ALA A 292 17.46 21.43 24.43
C ALA A 292 16.16 21.38 23.62
N LEU A 293 15.93 20.27 22.90
CA LEU A 293 14.65 20.01 22.22
C LEU A 293 13.48 19.98 23.20
N TYR A 294 13.62 19.27 24.33
CA TYR A 294 12.58 19.18 25.35
C TYR A 294 12.24 20.56 25.93
N ASN A 295 13.26 21.33 26.32
CA ASN A 295 13.12 22.67 26.89
C ASN A 295 12.49 23.67 25.91
N LYS A 296 12.66 23.50 24.58
CA LYS A 296 11.98 24.31 23.56
C LYS A 296 10.45 24.18 23.68
N TYR A 297 9.94 23.01 24.04
CA TYR A 297 8.50 22.72 24.13
C TYR A 297 7.92 22.78 25.55
N ASP A 298 8.76 22.65 26.58
CA ASP A 298 8.43 22.86 28.00
C ASP A 298 9.18 24.07 28.58
N PRO A 299 8.95 25.30 28.07
CA PRO A 299 9.68 26.49 28.52
C PRO A 299 9.41 26.85 29.99
N ASN A 300 8.28 26.38 30.53
CA ASN A 300 7.86 26.65 31.90
C ASN A 300 8.34 25.56 32.87
N ASN A 301 9.05 24.54 32.39
CA ASN A 301 9.53 23.41 33.17
C ASN A 301 8.42 22.74 34.01
N ILE A 302 7.26 22.52 33.37
CA ILE A 302 6.08 21.89 33.99
C ILE A 302 6.38 20.39 34.26
N GLY A 303 7.40 19.84 33.61
CA GLY A 303 7.82 18.44 33.75
C GLY A 303 7.16 17.52 32.72
N TYR A 304 6.37 18.09 31.80
CA TYR A 304 5.89 17.41 30.60
C TYR A 304 5.54 18.42 29.49
N ILE A 305 5.53 17.93 28.25
CA ILE A 305 5.08 18.68 27.08
C ILE A 305 3.66 18.21 26.72
N PRO A 306 2.66 19.10 26.58
CA PRO A 306 1.38 18.73 26.00
C PRO A 306 1.60 18.15 24.59
N PHE A 307 1.07 16.95 24.30
CA PHE A 307 1.34 16.24 23.06
C PHE A 307 1.04 17.08 21.81
N GLU A 308 -0.05 17.85 21.84
CA GLU A 308 -0.45 18.77 20.76
C GLU A 308 0.64 19.78 20.44
N ARG A 309 1.29 20.36 21.46
CA ARG A 309 2.38 21.32 21.30
C ARG A 309 3.61 20.65 20.67
N PHE A 310 3.96 19.45 21.12
CA PHE A 310 5.08 18.69 20.55
C PHE A 310 4.80 18.29 19.10
N ALA A 311 3.62 17.73 18.83
CA ALA A 311 3.20 17.29 17.50
C ALA A 311 3.14 18.47 16.52
N HIS A 312 2.63 19.62 16.95
CA HIS A 312 2.60 20.83 16.15
C HIS A 312 4.01 21.26 15.77
N GLY A 313 4.94 21.36 16.71
CA GLY A 313 6.31 21.76 16.38
C GLY A 313 7.06 20.80 15.44
N VAL A 314 6.94 19.48 15.68
CA VAL A 314 7.58 18.45 14.85
C VAL A 314 6.95 18.37 13.44
N ILE A 315 5.64 18.58 13.30
CA ILE A 315 4.95 18.48 12.00
C ILE A 315 5.02 19.79 11.20
N LYS A 316 4.85 20.96 11.84
CA LYS A 316 4.57 22.23 11.11
C LYS A 316 5.74 22.91 10.43
N MET A 317 6.99 22.47 10.63
CA MET A 317 8.16 23.25 10.19
C MET A 317 8.27 23.54 8.68
N ARG A 318 7.40 23.00 7.81
CA ARG A 318 7.23 23.46 6.41
C ARG A 318 5.79 23.51 5.87
N SER A 319 4.77 23.16 6.65
CA SER A 319 3.38 23.29 6.22
C SER A 319 2.85 24.71 6.48
N ILE A 320 3.45 25.69 5.79
CA ILE A 320 3.04 27.10 5.85
C ILE A 320 1.58 27.32 5.34
N ASN A 321 0.93 26.31 4.75
CA ASN A 321 -0.42 26.43 4.21
C ASN A 321 -1.47 25.44 4.76
N GLU A 322 -1.22 24.75 5.88
CA GLU A 322 -2.26 23.91 6.53
C GLU A 322 -2.82 24.58 7.79
N PRO A 323 -4.07 25.07 7.78
CA PRO A 323 -4.75 25.48 9.00
C PRO A 323 -5.12 24.23 9.81
N LEU A 324 -4.42 24.00 10.92
CA LEU A 324 -4.79 23.01 11.91
C LEU A 324 -5.80 23.60 12.91
N ILE A 325 -7.03 23.08 12.81
CA ILE A 325 -7.95 22.70 13.90
C ILE A 325 -8.05 23.70 15.08
N ASP A 326 -9.06 24.59 15.00
CA ASP A 326 -9.82 25.01 16.17
C ASP A 326 -10.96 24.01 16.40
N ASP A 327 -10.71 22.96 17.18
CA ASP A 327 -11.78 22.15 17.77
C ASP A 327 -12.11 22.74 19.14
N TYR A 328 -12.81 23.89 19.15
CA TYR A 328 -13.61 24.33 20.30
C TYR A 328 -14.80 25.15 19.82
N THR A 329 -15.82 24.45 19.33
CA THR A 329 -17.20 24.74 19.69
C THR A 329 -17.93 23.42 19.73
N GLU A 330 -18.57 23.12 20.85
CA GLU A 330 -19.52 22.03 21.01
C GLU A 330 -20.60 22.13 19.93
N ALA A 331 -20.34 21.53 18.76
CA ALA A 331 -21.42 21.09 17.90
C ALA A 331 -22.06 19.93 18.65
N LYS A 332 -23.03 20.26 19.52
CA LYS A 332 -24.12 19.33 19.86
C LYS A 332 -24.43 18.58 18.58
N HIS A 333 -24.32 17.26 18.60
CA HIS A 333 -24.81 16.41 17.53
C HIS A 333 -26.31 16.65 17.43
N ASP A 334 -26.68 17.71 16.71
CA ASP A 334 -28.04 18.05 16.40
C ASP A 334 -28.47 16.99 15.41
N THR A 335 -29.13 15.95 15.91
CA THR A 335 -29.72 14.86 15.13
C THR A 335 -30.86 15.36 14.22
N SER A 336 -31.05 16.67 14.13
CA SER A 336 -31.94 17.39 13.23
C SER A 336 -31.51 17.38 11.75
N PHE A 337 -30.35 16.82 11.39
CA PHE A 337 -29.89 16.65 9.99
C PHE A 337 -30.85 15.83 9.09
N GLY A 338 -31.93 15.27 9.64
CA GLY A 338 -33.00 14.58 8.91
C GLY A 338 -34.10 15.46 8.31
N LYS A 339 -34.15 16.78 8.59
CA LYS A 339 -35.08 17.68 7.87
C LYS A 339 -34.36 18.21 6.64
N THR A 340 -34.71 17.69 5.47
CA THR A 340 -34.27 18.19 4.15
C THR A 340 -34.59 19.67 4.03
N THR A 341 -33.64 20.52 4.40
CA THR A 341 -33.56 21.87 3.84
C THR A 341 -33.57 21.69 2.33
N LEU A 342 -34.53 22.31 1.65
CA LEU A 342 -34.59 22.35 0.20
C LEU A 342 -33.27 22.99 -0.29
N TYR A 343 -32.34 22.15 -0.72
CA TYR A 343 -31.14 22.59 -1.41
C TYR A 343 -31.56 23.19 -2.74
N ASP A 344 -30.83 24.22 -3.18
CA ASP A 344 -30.87 24.63 -4.58
C ASP A 344 -30.72 23.39 -5.47
N GLU A 345 -31.50 23.31 -6.54
CA GLU A 345 -31.55 22.13 -7.39
C GLU A 345 -30.16 21.78 -7.96
N ASN A 346 -29.32 22.80 -8.22
CA ASN A 346 -27.97 22.61 -8.72
C ASN A 346 -27.03 22.05 -7.65
N ILE A 347 -27.16 22.51 -6.39
CA ILE A 347 -26.43 21.94 -5.26
C ILE A 347 -26.85 20.49 -5.04
N ARG A 348 -28.15 20.19 -5.08
CA ARG A 348 -28.63 18.80 -4.95
C ARG A 348 -28.05 17.90 -6.04
N LYS A 349 -28.06 18.35 -7.31
CA LYS A 349 -27.44 17.63 -8.44
C LYS A 349 -25.94 17.41 -8.23
N PHE A 350 -25.22 18.44 -7.78
CA PHE A 350 -23.80 18.34 -7.46
C PHE A 350 -23.52 17.34 -6.33
N LEU A 351 -24.31 17.34 -5.26
CA LEU A 351 -24.19 16.40 -4.14
C LEU A 351 -24.42 14.94 -4.59
N ILE A 352 -25.40 14.70 -5.47
CA ILE A 352 -25.65 13.36 -6.05
C ILE A 352 -24.47 12.92 -6.91
N TYR A 353 -23.95 13.82 -7.76
CA TYR A 353 -22.77 13.54 -8.59
C TYR A 353 -21.53 13.22 -7.74
N MET A 354 -21.26 14.04 -6.71
CA MET A 354 -20.21 13.82 -5.73
C MET A 354 -20.35 12.43 -5.09
N ARG A 355 -21.56 12.06 -4.66
CA ARG A 355 -21.85 10.74 -4.10
C ARG A 355 -21.51 9.60 -5.06
N GLY A 356 -21.80 9.74 -6.35
CA GLY A 356 -21.41 8.80 -7.39
C GLY A 356 -19.90 8.59 -7.44
N ILE A 357 -19.12 9.67 -7.54
CA ILE A 357 -17.66 9.62 -7.51
C ILE A 357 -17.13 8.97 -6.23
N LEU A 358 -17.73 9.31 -5.08
CA LEU A 358 -17.31 8.78 -3.79
C LEU A 358 -17.61 7.28 -3.64
N LYS A 359 -18.73 6.79 -4.20
CA LYS A 359 -19.09 5.36 -4.21
C LYS A 359 -18.23 4.54 -5.17
N ASP A 360 -17.99 5.03 -6.39
CA ASP A 360 -17.30 4.28 -7.43
C ASP A 360 -15.81 4.05 -7.15
N ARG A 361 -15.18 4.88 -6.31
CA ARG A 361 -13.75 4.73 -5.99
C ARG A 361 -13.46 3.66 -4.93
N GLU A 362 -14.37 2.72 -4.65
CA GLU A 362 -14.24 1.63 -3.64
C GLU A 362 -13.85 2.08 -2.21
N LEU A 363 -13.91 3.37 -1.93
CA LEU A 363 -13.52 3.94 -0.64
C LEU A 363 -14.77 4.20 0.18
N LYS A 364 -15.01 3.36 1.19
CA LYS A 364 -16.00 3.64 2.24
C LYS A 364 -15.74 5.06 2.78
N VAL A 365 -16.82 5.79 3.12
CA VAL A 365 -16.81 7.16 3.70
C VAL A 365 -15.65 7.46 4.67
N PRO A 366 -15.23 6.55 5.57
CA PRO A 366 -14.09 6.79 6.45
C PRO A 366 -12.78 7.14 5.74
N ASN A 367 -12.55 6.61 4.53
CA ASN A 367 -11.30 6.81 3.80
C ASN A 367 -11.26 8.14 3.02
N TYR A 368 -12.41 8.72 2.65
CA TYR A 368 -12.45 10.06 2.05
C TYR A 368 -12.35 11.15 3.11
N LEU A 369 -12.98 10.95 4.27
CA LEU A 369 -12.73 11.78 5.44
C LEU A 369 -11.23 11.81 5.78
N TYR A 370 -10.49 10.72 5.51
CA TYR A 370 -9.03 10.63 5.66
C TYR A 370 -8.25 11.51 4.67
N LEU A 371 -8.74 11.69 3.44
CA LEU A 371 -8.16 12.61 2.44
C LEU A 371 -8.40 14.09 2.80
N ILE A 372 -9.42 14.36 3.61
CA ILE A 372 -9.86 15.72 4.02
C ILE A 372 -9.45 16.04 5.46
N GLN A 373 -8.88 15.07 6.18
CA GLN A 373 -8.50 15.22 7.59
C GLN A 373 -7.49 16.34 7.87
N SER A 374 -6.71 16.79 6.87
CA SER A 374 -5.83 17.95 7.03
C SER A 374 -6.44 19.28 6.59
N ILE A 375 -7.60 19.29 5.92
CA ILE A 375 -8.23 20.51 5.38
C ILE A 375 -9.76 20.41 5.48
N ASN A 376 -10.31 20.65 6.67
CA ASN A 376 -11.77 20.65 6.89
C ASN A 376 -12.47 21.84 6.21
N ARG A 377 -11.73 22.94 5.97
CA ARG A 377 -12.25 24.19 5.43
C ARG A 377 -11.34 24.68 4.30
N MET A 378 -11.93 25.08 3.18
CA MET A 378 -11.20 25.54 1.98
C MET A 378 -11.68 26.92 1.55
N THR A 379 -10.76 27.76 1.08
CA THR A 379 -11.12 28.93 0.27
C THR A 379 -11.79 28.46 -1.04
N MET A 380 -12.49 29.35 -1.75
CA MET A 380 -13.06 29.00 -3.05
C MET A 380 -12.00 28.47 -4.02
N ASP A 381 -10.83 29.10 -4.11
CA ASP A 381 -9.76 28.67 -5.01
C ASP A 381 -9.22 27.29 -4.65
N GLN A 382 -9.04 27.00 -3.36
CA GLN A 382 -8.63 25.68 -2.88
C GLN A 382 -9.70 24.61 -3.16
N ALA A 383 -10.97 24.93 -2.97
CA ALA A 383 -12.07 24.01 -3.26
C ALA A 383 -12.17 23.73 -4.77
N LYS A 384 -11.99 24.76 -5.61
CA LYS A 384 -11.93 24.64 -7.07
C LYS A 384 -10.78 23.73 -7.49
N ASP A 385 -9.57 23.98 -6.99
CA ASP A 385 -8.39 23.13 -7.24
C ASP A 385 -8.64 21.68 -6.80
N PHE A 386 -9.24 21.49 -5.62
CA PHE A 386 -9.59 20.17 -5.11
C PHE A 386 -10.57 19.44 -6.05
N PHE A 387 -11.65 20.10 -6.48
CA PHE A 387 -12.61 19.50 -7.41
C PHE A 387 -11.95 19.18 -8.76
N GLU A 388 -11.19 20.11 -9.33
CA GLU A 388 -10.55 19.93 -10.64
C GLU A 388 -9.44 18.87 -10.63
N ASN A 389 -8.61 18.84 -9.59
CA ASN A 389 -7.39 18.02 -9.58
C ASN A 389 -7.51 16.73 -8.77
N LYS A 390 -8.38 16.67 -7.75
CA LYS A 390 -8.59 15.45 -6.94
C LYS A 390 -9.84 14.69 -7.39
N LEU A 391 -10.90 15.41 -7.71
CA LEU A 391 -12.16 14.79 -8.17
C LEU A 391 -12.26 14.69 -9.69
N PHE A 392 -11.44 15.46 -10.42
CA PHE A 392 -11.48 15.56 -11.89
C PHE A 392 -12.81 16.14 -12.38
N THR A 393 -13.28 17.16 -11.66
CA THR A 393 -14.59 17.78 -11.84
C THR A 393 -14.42 19.28 -11.92
N ARG A 394 -14.80 19.90 -13.04
CA ARG A 394 -14.86 21.35 -13.15
C ARG A 394 -16.17 21.85 -12.55
N VAL A 395 -16.07 22.77 -11.61
CA VAL A 395 -17.23 23.39 -10.95
C VAL A 395 -17.29 24.85 -11.38
N GLU A 396 -18.39 25.26 -11.98
CA GLU A 396 -18.57 26.64 -12.40
C GLU A 396 -18.59 27.60 -11.20
N THR A 397 -18.06 28.81 -11.37
CA THR A 397 -17.99 29.82 -10.30
C THR A 397 -19.34 30.09 -9.62
N PRO A 398 -20.48 30.20 -10.33
CA PRO A 398 -21.78 30.38 -9.69
C PRO A 398 -22.18 29.20 -8.77
N LEU A 399 -21.94 27.96 -9.20
CA LEU A 399 -22.20 26.79 -8.36
C LEU A 399 -21.25 26.77 -7.16
N LEU A 400 -19.99 27.17 -7.33
CA LEU A 400 -19.02 27.22 -6.24
C LEU A 400 -19.39 28.27 -5.18
N LEU A 401 -19.92 29.43 -5.59
CA LEU A 401 -20.47 30.45 -4.69
C LEU A 401 -21.69 29.93 -3.92
N ASN A 402 -22.58 29.19 -4.60
CA ASN A 402 -23.73 28.54 -3.97
C ASN A 402 -23.26 27.48 -2.94
N ILE A 403 -22.25 26.68 -3.27
CA ILE A 403 -21.62 25.72 -2.35
C ILE A 403 -21.03 26.46 -1.15
N GLN A 404 -20.26 27.53 -1.35
CA GLN A 404 -19.68 28.30 -0.25
C GLN A 404 -20.76 28.88 0.65
N THR A 405 -21.84 29.40 0.08
CA THR A 405 -22.96 29.98 0.84
C THR A 405 -23.64 28.92 1.70
N GLN A 406 -23.90 27.73 1.15
CA GLN A 406 -24.62 26.66 1.85
C GLN A 406 -23.76 25.87 2.85
N PHE A 407 -22.47 25.74 2.55
CA PHE A 407 -21.49 25.03 3.37
C PHE A 407 -20.50 26.01 4.03
N ASN A 408 -20.93 27.23 4.33
CA ASN A 408 -20.07 28.26 4.91
C ASN A 408 -19.67 27.91 6.35
N SER A 409 -18.38 28.02 6.65
CA SER A 409 -17.84 28.05 8.00
C SER A 409 -16.75 29.12 8.06
N ASN A 410 -17.10 30.28 8.65
CA ASN A 410 -16.23 31.46 8.79
C ASN A 410 -15.66 32.00 7.46
N GLY A 411 -16.48 32.06 6.42
CA GLY A 411 -16.09 32.52 5.08
C GLY A 411 -15.42 31.44 4.22
N LEU A 412 -15.22 30.23 4.75
CA LEU A 412 -14.63 29.11 4.04
C LEU A 412 -15.67 28.02 3.76
N ILE A 413 -15.39 27.16 2.77
CA ILE A 413 -16.22 26.00 2.43
C ILE A 413 -15.88 24.85 3.39
N ASP A 414 -16.85 24.44 4.21
CA ASP A 414 -16.76 23.25 5.07
C ASP A 414 -16.90 21.97 4.23
N MET A 415 -15.75 21.43 3.83
CA MET A 415 -15.64 20.24 2.97
C MET A 415 -16.17 18.99 3.67
N ARG A 416 -16.05 18.93 5.01
CA ARG A 416 -16.53 17.80 5.81
C ARG A 416 -18.06 17.77 5.78
N LYS A 417 -18.71 18.91 6.03
CA LYS A 417 -20.16 19.06 5.94
C LYS A 417 -20.65 18.77 4.52
N LEU A 418 -19.99 19.32 3.50
CA LEU A 418 -20.33 19.09 2.09
C LEU A 418 -20.35 17.59 1.74
N ILE A 419 -19.30 16.86 2.10
CA ILE A 419 -19.18 15.43 1.76
C ILE A 419 -20.11 14.57 2.59
N TYR A 420 -20.31 14.90 3.86
CA TYR A 420 -21.28 14.19 4.69
C TYR A 420 -22.70 14.36 4.14
N THR A 421 -23.06 15.58 3.72
CA THR A 421 -24.33 15.84 3.05
C THR A 421 -24.42 15.10 1.71
N ALA A 422 -23.36 15.08 0.91
CA ALA A 422 -23.32 14.33 -0.34
C ALA A 422 -23.56 12.83 -0.12
N MET A 423 -23.00 12.24 0.94
CA MET A 423 -23.21 10.83 1.25
C MET A 423 -24.64 10.49 1.70
N ASN A 424 -25.34 11.45 2.29
CA ASN A 424 -26.69 11.28 2.83
C ASN A 424 -27.80 11.79 1.91
N VAL A 425 -27.47 12.44 0.77
CA VAL A 425 -28.49 12.90 -0.17
C VAL A 425 -29.22 11.70 -0.77
N ASN A 426 -30.56 11.74 -0.78
CA ASN A 426 -31.37 10.67 -1.36
C ASN A 426 -31.59 10.87 -2.86
N ASP A 427 -31.47 9.79 -3.64
CA ASP A 427 -31.58 9.80 -5.11
C ASP A 427 -33.03 9.75 -5.62
N TYR A 428 -34.02 9.67 -4.71
CA TYR A 428 -35.42 9.52 -5.10
C TYR A 428 -35.86 10.65 -6.06
N GLY A 429 -36.11 10.27 -7.32
CA GLY A 429 -36.74 11.10 -8.35
C GLY A 429 -35.83 11.71 -9.42
N LEU A 430 -34.50 11.54 -9.37
CA LEU A 430 -33.56 12.16 -10.34
C LEU A 430 -32.82 11.15 -11.25
N ILE A 431 -33.31 9.91 -11.32
CA ILE A 431 -32.65 8.81 -12.07
C ILE A 431 -32.76 9.01 -13.59
N ASP A 432 -33.64 9.88 -14.06
CA ASP A 432 -33.76 10.16 -15.49
C ASP A 432 -33.08 11.49 -15.84
N LYS A 433 -32.00 11.40 -16.64
CA LYS A 433 -31.20 12.49 -17.27
C LYS A 433 -29.88 12.88 -16.59
N SER A 434 -28.85 12.08 -16.87
CA SER A 434 -27.44 12.49 -16.94
C SER A 434 -27.18 13.73 -17.81
N THR A 435 -28.13 14.15 -18.66
CA THR A 435 -27.98 15.26 -19.60
C THR A 435 -27.99 16.67 -18.98
N ASN A 436 -28.55 16.87 -17.79
CA ASN A 436 -28.57 18.20 -17.16
C ASN A 436 -27.45 18.43 -16.12
N ILE A 437 -26.90 17.37 -15.53
CA ILE A 437 -25.72 17.50 -14.64
C ILE A 437 -24.52 18.00 -15.45
N ASN A 438 -24.37 17.53 -16.69
CA ASN A 438 -23.29 17.92 -17.60
C ASN A 438 -23.25 19.42 -17.94
N LYS A 439 -24.36 20.16 -17.78
CA LYS A 439 -24.40 21.62 -18.03
C LYS A 439 -23.84 22.46 -16.89
N ILE A 440 -23.88 21.95 -15.67
CA ILE A 440 -23.47 22.69 -14.45
C ILE A 440 -22.12 22.16 -13.96
N VAL A 441 -21.89 20.86 -14.20
CA VAL A 441 -20.68 20.14 -13.92
C VAL A 441 -20.21 19.60 -15.25
N THR A 442 -19.37 20.35 -15.93
CA THR A 442 -18.77 19.86 -17.16
C THR A 442 -17.71 18.83 -16.78
N ASN A 443 -17.95 17.58 -17.21
CA ASN A 443 -16.87 16.62 -17.43
C ASN A 443 -16.07 16.99 -18.70
N ASP A 444 -16.39 18.13 -19.34
CA ASP A 444 -15.61 18.70 -20.42
C ASP A 444 -14.23 19.05 -19.88
N ASN A 445 -13.35 18.10 -20.15
CA ASN A 445 -11.94 18.18 -19.93
C ASN A 445 -11.47 19.40 -20.74
N PRO A 446 -11.14 20.53 -20.09
CA PRO A 446 -10.84 21.77 -20.78
C PRO A 446 -9.67 21.52 -21.73
N ASP A 447 -9.88 21.81 -23.01
CA ASP A 447 -8.92 21.69 -24.11
C ASP A 447 -7.98 20.49 -23.96
N LEU A 448 -8.55 19.29 -24.16
CA LEU A 448 -7.74 18.13 -24.44
C LEU A 448 -6.96 18.40 -25.72
N ASN A 449 -5.70 18.80 -25.56
CA ASN A 449 -4.73 18.85 -26.64
C ASN A 449 -4.82 17.54 -27.42
N LYS A 450 -5.07 17.64 -28.73
CA LYS A 450 -4.94 16.48 -29.62
C LYS A 450 -3.46 16.13 -29.67
N TYR A 451 -3.11 15.01 -29.04
CA TYR A 451 -1.75 14.50 -29.08
C TYR A 451 -1.66 13.46 -30.19
N ASN A 452 -0.55 13.44 -30.92
CA ASN A 452 -0.25 12.26 -31.70
C ASN A 452 0.16 11.13 -30.72
N ILE A 453 0.11 9.86 -31.16
CA ILE A 453 0.40 8.71 -30.28
C ILE A 453 1.82 8.79 -29.69
N ARG A 454 2.78 9.32 -30.46
CA ARG A 454 4.19 9.44 -30.06
C ARG A 454 4.39 10.49 -28.96
N ASP A 455 3.63 11.58 -28.99
CA ASP A 455 3.65 12.60 -27.93
C ASP A 455 3.13 12.00 -26.61
N ILE A 456 2.07 11.19 -26.67
CA ILE A 456 1.54 10.51 -25.48
C ILE A 456 2.57 9.52 -24.91
N GLU A 457 3.23 8.74 -25.76
CA GLU A 457 4.31 7.83 -25.33
C GLU A 457 5.49 8.57 -24.70
N THR A 458 5.83 9.74 -25.25
CA THR A 458 6.88 10.61 -24.72
C THR A 458 6.50 11.15 -23.35
N LEU A 459 5.27 11.67 -23.19
CA LEU A 459 4.74 12.13 -21.91
C LEU A 459 4.69 11.02 -20.84
N ILE A 460 4.29 9.80 -21.22
CA ILE A 460 4.32 8.63 -20.33
C ILE A 460 5.76 8.37 -19.87
N THR A 461 6.71 8.36 -20.81
CA THR A 461 8.13 8.11 -20.53
C THR A 461 8.71 9.17 -19.59
N GLU A 462 8.43 10.45 -19.85
CA GLU A 462 8.86 11.58 -19.01
C GLU A 462 8.29 11.48 -17.60
N LYS A 463 6.98 11.22 -17.46
CA LYS A 463 6.33 11.12 -16.14
C LYS A 463 6.78 9.91 -15.35
N ILE A 464 7.08 8.80 -16.02
CA ILE A 464 7.69 7.63 -15.37
C ILE A 464 9.09 7.99 -14.90
N ASN A 465 9.93 8.60 -15.75
CA ASN A 465 11.28 9.02 -15.37
C ASN A 465 11.28 10.03 -14.22
N GLU A 466 10.38 11.02 -14.23
CA GLU A 466 10.20 11.98 -13.12
C GLU A 466 9.92 11.25 -11.80
N LYS A 467 9.03 10.24 -11.82
CA LYS A 467 8.77 9.41 -10.63
C LYS A 467 9.97 8.57 -10.22
N LEU A 468 10.71 8.01 -11.18
CA LEU A 468 11.90 7.19 -10.91
C LEU A 468 13.05 8.01 -10.34
N SER A 469 13.25 9.23 -10.82
CA SER A 469 14.26 10.16 -10.30
C SER A 469 14.00 10.57 -8.86
N ASN A 470 12.73 10.60 -8.45
CA ASN A 470 12.33 10.92 -7.08
C ASN A 470 12.38 9.71 -6.12
N ASP A 471 12.49 8.48 -6.64
CA ASP A 471 12.37 7.25 -5.84
C ASP A 471 13.50 6.24 -6.18
N SER A 472 14.70 6.52 -5.65
CA SER A 472 15.98 5.91 -6.09
C SER A 472 16.12 4.39 -5.88
N LEU A 473 15.27 3.76 -5.06
CA LEU A 473 15.49 2.39 -4.58
C LEU A 473 14.65 1.31 -5.29
N LEU A 474 13.70 1.64 -6.17
CA LEU A 474 12.66 0.69 -6.61
C LEU A 474 12.23 0.83 -8.09
N GLN A 475 13.19 0.98 -9.01
CA GLN A 475 12.87 1.34 -10.41
C GLN A 475 11.90 0.37 -11.13
N VAL A 476 12.06 -0.94 -10.93
CA VAL A 476 11.25 -1.96 -11.61
C VAL A 476 9.89 -2.16 -10.93
N SER A 477 9.86 -2.17 -9.59
CA SER A 477 8.61 -2.32 -8.84
C SER A 477 7.72 -1.09 -8.92
N THR A 478 8.28 0.12 -9.09
CA THR A 478 7.49 1.34 -9.29
C THR A 478 6.77 1.30 -10.64
N ILE A 479 7.43 0.87 -11.71
CA ILE A 479 6.76 0.66 -13.00
C ILE A 479 5.71 -0.45 -12.88
N GLN A 480 6.06 -1.59 -12.30
CA GLN A 480 5.11 -2.71 -12.13
C GLN A 480 3.90 -2.32 -11.29
N SER A 481 4.06 -1.65 -10.14
CA SER A 481 2.94 -1.18 -9.31
C SER A 481 2.05 -0.15 -10.01
N LEU A 482 2.63 0.68 -10.89
CA LEU A 482 1.87 1.63 -11.69
C LEU A 482 0.99 0.90 -12.72
N LEU A 483 1.47 -0.22 -13.24
CA LEU A 483 0.79 -1.06 -14.24
C LEU A 483 -0.12 -2.17 -13.63
N GLN A 484 0.07 -2.56 -12.36
CA GLN A 484 -0.62 -3.70 -11.71
C GLN A 484 -2.03 -3.40 -11.18
N ASP A 485 -2.41 -2.13 -11.06
CA ASP A 485 -3.66 -1.72 -10.38
C ASP A 485 -4.90 -1.74 -11.32
N THR A 486 -4.90 -2.62 -12.33
CA THR A 486 -5.89 -2.64 -13.43
C THR A 486 -6.92 -3.76 -13.30
N GLY A 487 -6.90 -4.54 -12.21
CA GLY A 487 -7.95 -5.51 -11.86
C GLY A 487 -7.86 -6.89 -12.52
N HIS A 488 -6.98 -7.10 -13.51
CA HIS A 488 -6.81 -8.35 -14.28
C HIS A 488 -5.36 -8.86 -14.25
N GLY A 489 -4.89 -9.36 -13.11
CA GLY A 489 -3.53 -9.91 -12.99
C GLY A 489 -2.43 -8.88 -13.22
N SER A 490 -1.17 -9.22 -12.92
CA SER A 490 -0.06 -8.25 -12.91
C SER A 490 0.52 -7.93 -14.30
N THR A 491 0.07 -8.61 -15.35
CA THR A 491 0.74 -8.62 -16.66
C THR A 491 -0.12 -8.12 -17.81
N ILE A 492 -1.39 -7.76 -17.57
CA ILE A 492 -2.36 -7.43 -18.62
C ILE A 492 -3.12 -6.13 -18.29
N ILE A 493 -3.28 -5.26 -19.28
CA ILE A 493 -3.96 -3.97 -19.19
C ILE A 493 -5.10 -3.93 -20.21
N ASN A 494 -6.34 -3.77 -19.73
CA ASN A 494 -7.47 -3.45 -20.60
C ASN A 494 -7.60 -1.92 -20.80
N LYS A 495 -8.53 -1.47 -21.65
CA LYS A 495 -8.74 -0.04 -21.97
C LYS A 495 -8.98 0.83 -20.74
N SER A 496 -9.75 0.33 -19.78
CA SER A 496 -9.99 1.01 -18.49
C SER A 496 -8.70 1.15 -17.68
N GLY A 497 -7.89 0.09 -17.65
CA GLY A 497 -6.58 0.08 -17.02
C GLY A 497 -5.61 1.10 -17.61
N LEU A 498 -5.56 1.21 -18.95
CA LEU A 498 -4.73 2.22 -19.63
C LEU A 498 -5.17 3.64 -19.25
N LYS A 499 -6.48 3.91 -19.22
CA LYS A 499 -7.04 5.19 -18.77
C LYS A 499 -6.63 5.52 -17.33
N ASN A 500 -6.64 4.52 -16.44
CA ASN A 500 -6.21 4.68 -15.06
C ASN A 500 -4.70 4.96 -14.94
N ILE A 501 -3.87 4.31 -15.76
CA ILE A 501 -2.43 4.56 -15.82
C ILE A 501 -2.16 6.02 -16.21
N LEU A 502 -2.76 6.50 -17.30
CA LEU A 502 -2.63 7.89 -17.75
C LEU A 502 -3.06 8.89 -16.66
N LYS A 503 -4.18 8.59 -15.99
CA LYS A 503 -4.67 9.38 -14.85
C LYS A 503 -3.69 9.41 -13.69
N LYS A 504 -3.07 8.28 -13.32
CA LYS A 504 -2.05 8.18 -12.26
C LYS A 504 -0.76 8.93 -12.60
N LEU A 505 -0.44 9.04 -13.89
CA LEU A 505 0.66 9.85 -14.42
C LEU A 505 0.27 11.32 -14.60
N LYS A 506 -0.98 11.69 -14.32
CA LYS A 506 -1.55 13.03 -14.54
C LYS A 506 -1.45 13.50 -16.00
N ILE A 507 -1.53 12.57 -16.94
CA ILE A 507 -1.54 12.86 -18.38
C ILE A 507 -3.01 12.96 -18.81
N LYS A 508 -3.43 14.14 -19.25
CA LYS A 508 -4.78 14.38 -19.77
C LYS A 508 -4.79 14.12 -21.27
N VAL A 509 -5.53 13.11 -21.71
CA VAL A 509 -5.60 12.66 -23.10
C VAL A 509 -7.07 12.47 -23.51
N SER A 510 -7.39 12.74 -24.78
CA SER A 510 -8.74 12.54 -25.30
C SER A 510 -9.10 11.06 -25.37
N SER A 511 -10.40 10.73 -25.27
CA SER A 511 -10.86 9.33 -25.38
C SER A 511 -10.46 8.70 -26.72
N ASP A 512 -10.47 9.49 -27.80
CA ASP A 512 -10.07 9.04 -29.13
C ASP A 512 -8.57 8.73 -29.20
N ASP A 513 -7.72 9.55 -28.57
CA ASP A 513 -6.28 9.29 -28.58
C ASP A 513 -5.89 8.17 -27.60
N ILE A 514 -6.67 7.97 -26.52
CA ILE A 514 -6.57 6.76 -25.69
C ILE A 514 -6.91 5.53 -26.53
N GLU A 515 -7.92 5.60 -27.40
CA GLU A 515 -8.27 4.47 -28.26
C GLU A 515 -7.18 4.17 -29.27
N LYS A 516 -6.64 5.19 -29.95
CA LYS A 516 -5.51 5.02 -30.86
C LYS A 516 -4.28 4.44 -30.17
N LEU A 517 -3.97 4.93 -28.96
CA LEU A 517 -2.89 4.38 -28.15
C LEU A 517 -3.17 2.93 -27.78
N PHE A 518 -4.40 2.61 -27.37
CA PHE A 518 -4.80 1.26 -27.01
C PHE A 518 -4.66 0.29 -28.19
N SER A 519 -5.25 0.63 -29.35
CA SER A 519 -5.18 -0.16 -30.58
C SER A 519 -3.76 -0.36 -31.12
N LYS A 520 -2.81 0.52 -30.80
CA LYS A 520 -1.40 0.34 -31.18
C LYS A 520 -0.73 -0.84 -30.45
N TYR A 521 -1.11 -1.09 -29.21
CA TYR A 521 -0.49 -2.13 -28.38
C TYR A 521 -1.36 -3.39 -28.21
N ASP A 522 -2.66 -3.28 -28.47
CA ASP A 522 -3.60 -4.40 -28.49
C ASP A 522 -3.31 -5.31 -29.69
N ARG A 523 -3.24 -6.61 -29.44
CA ARG A 523 -3.02 -7.63 -30.49
C ARG A 523 -4.33 -8.15 -31.09
N GLY A 524 -5.45 -7.53 -30.76
CA GLY A 524 -6.79 -7.88 -31.22
C GLY A 524 -7.61 -8.69 -30.21
N ASP A 525 -7.08 -8.92 -29.01
CA ASP A 525 -7.76 -9.61 -27.91
C ASP A 525 -8.41 -8.63 -26.91
N GLY A 526 -8.30 -7.33 -27.15
CA GLY A 526 -8.81 -6.29 -26.27
C GLY A 526 -7.95 -6.11 -25.02
N LEU A 527 -6.69 -6.56 -25.06
CA LEU A 527 -5.77 -6.58 -23.93
C LEU A 527 -4.36 -6.15 -24.36
N ILE A 528 -3.65 -5.45 -23.47
CA ILE A 528 -2.27 -5.05 -23.67
C ILE A 528 -1.39 -5.73 -22.64
N HIS A 529 -0.37 -6.47 -23.09
CA HIS A 529 0.64 -7.01 -22.18
C HIS A 529 1.54 -5.90 -21.64
N THR A 530 1.73 -5.86 -20.32
CA THR A 530 2.57 -4.84 -19.64
C THR A 530 4.00 -4.83 -20.14
N SER A 531 4.53 -6.00 -20.52
CA SER A 531 5.87 -6.16 -21.11
C SER A 531 6.01 -5.47 -22.47
N ALA A 532 4.96 -5.43 -23.28
CA ALA A 532 5.00 -4.76 -24.59
C ALA A 532 5.16 -3.24 -24.44
N ILE A 533 4.40 -2.63 -23.53
CA ILE A 533 4.55 -1.20 -23.20
C ILE A 533 5.93 -0.95 -22.57
N ALA A 534 6.34 -1.77 -21.59
CA ALA A 534 7.62 -1.57 -20.90
C ALA A 534 8.83 -1.65 -21.84
N ASN A 535 8.84 -2.61 -22.77
CA ASN A 535 9.91 -2.77 -23.76
C ASN A 535 9.93 -1.61 -24.77
N HIS A 536 8.77 -1.08 -25.17
CA HIS A 536 8.73 0.08 -26.07
C HIS A 536 9.17 1.36 -25.38
N LEU A 537 8.75 1.58 -24.12
CA LEU A 537 9.19 2.75 -23.36
C LEU A 537 10.70 2.71 -23.05
N SER A 538 11.28 1.52 -22.88
CA SER A 538 12.74 1.39 -22.68
C SER A 538 13.54 1.70 -23.94
N THR A 539 13.04 1.36 -25.14
CA THR A 539 13.70 1.72 -26.41
C THR A 539 13.60 3.22 -26.72
N LEU A 540 12.48 3.86 -26.37
CA LEU A 540 12.34 5.33 -26.47
C LEU A 540 13.36 6.06 -25.60
N LYS A 541 13.68 5.54 -24.40
CA LYS A 541 14.71 6.11 -23.54
C LYS A 541 16.10 6.12 -24.20
N SER A 542 16.48 5.03 -24.85
CA SER A 542 17.79 4.91 -25.52
C SER A 542 17.93 5.84 -26.73
N SER A 543 16.83 6.10 -27.45
CA SER A 543 16.85 7.02 -28.60
C SER A 543 16.95 8.50 -28.19
N ASN A 544 16.35 8.90 -27.06
CA ASN A 544 16.46 10.27 -26.54
C ASN A 544 17.80 10.57 -25.84
N GLN A 545 18.56 9.57 -25.39
CA GLN A 545 19.89 9.79 -24.82
C GLN A 545 20.95 10.05 -25.90
N ASN A 546 20.74 9.56 -27.13
CA ASN A 546 21.68 9.75 -28.24
C ASN A 546 21.54 11.10 -28.95
N SER A 547 20.48 11.88 -28.70
CA SER A 547 20.29 13.21 -29.29
C SER A 547 20.90 14.36 -28.49
N ASN A 548 21.50 14.08 -27.32
CA ASN A 548 22.21 15.07 -26.49
C ASN A 548 23.76 15.01 -26.62
N ILE A 549 24.29 14.36 -27.65
CA ILE A 549 25.71 14.47 -28.00
C ILE A 549 25.92 15.79 -28.73
N ILE A 550 26.34 16.80 -27.97
CA ILE A 550 26.92 18.06 -28.45
C ILE A 550 28.00 17.72 -29.49
N PRO A 551 28.03 18.32 -30.69
CA PRO A 551 29.11 18.08 -31.64
C PRO A 551 30.40 18.62 -31.03
N GLN A 552 31.40 17.74 -30.85
CA GLN A 552 32.73 18.10 -30.40
C GLN A 552 33.29 19.18 -31.34
N LEU A 553 33.49 20.38 -30.78
CA LEU A 553 34.36 21.38 -31.35
C LEU A 553 35.77 20.78 -31.44
N ASP A 554 36.29 20.72 -32.65
CA ASP A 554 37.64 20.34 -33.01
C ASP A 554 38.61 21.44 -32.52
N ILE A 555 39.34 21.15 -31.42
CA ILE A 555 40.30 22.08 -30.79
C ILE A 555 41.70 21.94 -31.43
N SER A 556 41.85 21.29 -32.59
CA SER A 556 43.16 21.11 -33.24
C SER A 556 43.68 22.35 -34.00
N SER A 557 43.03 23.52 -33.92
CA SER A 557 43.42 24.72 -34.67
C SER A 557 43.40 26.04 -33.87
N LEU A 558 44.14 26.11 -32.75
CA LEU A 558 44.52 27.40 -32.15
C LEU A 558 46.00 27.45 -31.84
N ASN A 559 46.73 27.97 -32.81
CA ASN A 559 48.13 28.39 -32.74
C ASN A 559 48.19 29.75 -32.02
N ILE A 560 48.69 29.80 -30.78
CA ILE A 560 49.01 31.07 -30.12
C ILE A 560 50.39 30.98 -29.44
N ASN A 561 51.18 31.99 -29.78
CA ASN A 561 52.58 32.23 -29.49
C ASN A 561 53.00 32.19 -28.01
N LYS A 562 54.26 31.78 -27.82
CA LYS A 562 55.13 31.99 -26.65
C LYS A 562 54.99 33.39 -26.04
N PRO A 563 55.25 33.49 -24.72
CA PRO A 563 56.23 34.46 -24.26
C PRO A 563 57.33 33.85 -23.37
N SER A 564 58.56 34.17 -23.78
CA SER A 564 59.76 34.53 -22.99
C SER A 564 59.88 34.11 -21.52
N THR A 565 60.90 33.28 -21.32
CA THR A 565 61.76 33.13 -20.14
C THR A 565 62.18 34.47 -19.50
N LEU A 566 62.09 34.56 -18.17
CA LEU A 566 62.94 35.42 -17.35
C LEU A 566 63.25 34.71 -16.02
N SER A 567 64.55 34.70 -15.76
CA SER A 567 65.34 34.03 -14.74
C SER A 567 65.15 34.61 -13.34
N ILE A 568 65.17 33.74 -12.32
CA ILE A 568 65.39 34.12 -10.92
C ILE A 568 66.84 33.77 -10.59
N GLU A 569 67.64 34.81 -10.33
CA GLU A 569 68.99 34.73 -9.79
C GLU A 569 68.96 34.41 -8.29
N GLU A 570 69.80 33.46 -7.88
CA GLU A 570 70.30 33.32 -6.52
C GLU A 570 71.26 34.47 -6.19
N LYS A 571 71.12 35.09 -5.01
CA LYS A 571 72.25 35.66 -4.27
C LYS A 571 72.08 35.46 -2.76
N GLN A 572 73.11 34.84 -2.20
CA GLN A 572 73.37 34.66 -0.79
C GLN A 572 73.97 35.93 -0.13
N SER A 573 73.98 35.88 1.22
CA SER A 573 74.85 36.56 2.20
C SER A 573 74.67 38.05 2.49
N ASN A 574 74.10 38.35 3.67
CA ASN A 574 74.86 38.63 4.90
C ASN A 574 74.09 38.18 6.14
#